data_AF-A0A2W4TYQ6-F1
#
_entry.id   AF-A0A2W4TYQ6-F1
#
_cell.length_a   1.000
_cell.length_b   1.000
_cell.length_c   1.000
_cell.angle_alpha   90.00
_cell.angle_beta   90.00
_cell.angle_gamma   90.00
#
_symmetry.space_group_name_H-M   'P 1'
#
loop_
_entity.id
_entity.type
_entity.pdbx_description
1 polymer ?
#
loop_
_entity_poly.entity_id
_entity_poly.type
_entity_poly.pdbx_seq_one_letter_code
_entity_poly.pdbx_strand_id
1 'polypeptide(L)'
;MRKLAAQAHGEVLTQLMSAWEQRDAEQMPTTQALGPRVSAASRSAWSAALSKAAGALPAETLLRLEMAAEVPTPAEHLSERRMLQLQLLTRRHAAAPSETWVEDVAGVLASGFDASAARRLQTVMKVLLKR
;
A
#
# COMPACT_ATOMS: atom_id res chain seq x y z
N MET A 1 1.31 -27.13 5.95
CA MET A 1 2.15 -26.10 5.29
C MET A 1 1.64 -24.64 5.40
N ARG A 2 0.34 -24.34 5.61
CA ARG A 2 -0.19 -22.95 5.62
C ARG A 2 0.28 -22.03 6.77
N LYS A 3 0.68 -22.56 7.93
CA LYS A 3 1.01 -21.77 9.13
C LYS A 3 2.34 -21.01 9.00
N LEU A 4 3.34 -21.62 8.37
CA LEU A 4 4.66 -21.02 8.11
C LEU A 4 4.58 -19.87 7.11
N ALA A 5 3.83 -20.03 6.02
CA ALA A 5 3.62 -18.97 5.04
C ALA A 5 2.89 -17.76 5.66
N ALA A 6 1.88 -17.98 6.50
CA ALA A 6 1.18 -16.89 7.16
C ALA A 6 2.07 -16.07 8.12
N GLN A 7 3.03 -16.73 8.79
CA GLN A 7 3.97 -16.07 9.69
C GLN A 7 5.04 -15.29 8.93
N ALA A 8 5.57 -15.86 7.85
CA ALA A 8 6.53 -15.18 6.97
C ALA A 8 5.94 -13.89 6.38
N HIS A 9 4.69 -13.92 5.91
CA HIS A 9 4.03 -12.71 5.40
C HIS A 9 3.82 -11.64 6.48
N GLY A 10 3.62 -12.04 7.74
CA GLY A 10 3.52 -11.08 8.86
C GLY A 10 4.82 -10.32 9.08
N GLU A 11 5.95 -11.02 9.05
CA GLU A 11 7.29 -10.45 9.20
C GLU A 11 7.66 -9.53 8.02
N VAL A 12 7.31 -9.92 6.79
CA VAL A 12 7.51 -9.08 5.60
C VAL A 12 6.77 -7.75 5.70
N LEU A 13 5.54 -7.75 6.21
CA LEU A 13 4.78 -6.51 6.39
C LEU A 13 5.39 -5.64 7.49
N THR A 14 5.83 -6.24 8.60
CA THR A 14 6.54 -5.50 9.66
C THR A 14 7.81 -4.86 9.10
N GLN A 15 8.62 -5.61 8.36
CA GLN A 15 9.83 -5.10 7.71
C GLN A 15 9.53 -3.95 6.73
N LEU A 16 8.46 -4.06 5.92
CA LEU A 16 8.05 -2.99 5.02
C LEU A 16 7.68 -1.71 5.79
N MET A 17 6.96 -1.82 6.91
CA MET A 17 6.60 -0.67 7.74
C MET A 17 7.83 -0.07 8.42
N SER A 18 8.76 -0.89 8.92
CA SER A 18 10.03 -0.44 9.50
C SER A 18 10.91 0.30 8.48
N ALA A 19 11.02 -0.21 7.26
CA ALA A 19 11.73 0.45 6.17
C ALA A 19 11.13 1.83 5.89
N TRP A 20 9.79 1.94 5.89
CA TRP A 20 9.12 3.24 5.71
C TRP A 20 9.35 4.21 6.86
N GLU A 21 9.18 3.74 8.10
CA GLU A 21 9.39 4.52 9.33
C GLU A 21 10.80 5.10 9.40
N GLN A 22 11.81 4.28 9.12
CA GLN A 22 13.22 4.67 9.14
C GLN A 22 13.67 5.39 7.86
N ARG A 23 12.80 5.44 6.84
CA ARG A 23 13.15 5.84 5.47
C ARG A 23 14.40 5.13 4.92
N ASP A 24 14.52 3.85 5.24
CA ASP A 24 15.64 3.03 4.84
C ASP A 24 15.24 2.08 3.70
N ALA A 25 15.68 2.42 2.49
CA ALA A 25 15.44 1.64 1.29
C ALA A 25 16.22 0.31 1.26
N GLU A 26 17.29 0.16 2.04
CA GLU A 26 18.04 -1.10 2.15
C GLU A 26 17.25 -2.14 2.94
N GLN A 27 16.42 -1.70 3.90
CA GLN A 27 15.54 -2.57 4.68
C GLN A 27 14.28 -3.02 3.92
N MET A 28 14.05 -2.54 2.70
CA MET A 28 12.89 -2.94 1.89
C MET A 28 12.88 -4.46 1.63
N PRO A 29 11.76 -5.16 1.88
CA PRO A 29 11.67 -6.59 1.63
C PRO A 29 12.05 -6.97 0.19
N THR A 30 12.55 -8.19 0.04
CA THR A 30 12.91 -8.75 -1.27
C THR A 30 11.66 -9.05 -2.08
N THR A 31 11.78 -9.04 -3.42
CA THR A 31 10.66 -9.35 -4.32
C THR A 31 10.10 -10.76 -4.05
N GLN A 32 10.96 -11.73 -3.71
CA GLN A 32 10.55 -13.09 -3.35
C GLN A 32 9.70 -13.11 -2.09
N ALA A 33 10.04 -12.28 -1.09
CA ALA A 33 9.30 -12.19 0.16
C ALA A 33 7.95 -11.47 -0.01
N LEU A 34 7.88 -10.48 -0.90
CA LEU A 34 6.64 -9.79 -1.28
C LEU A 34 5.69 -10.68 -2.09
N GLY A 35 6.22 -11.70 -2.76
CA GLY A 35 5.45 -12.69 -3.51
C GLY A 35 5.13 -12.26 -4.95
N PRO A 36 4.44 -13.11 -5.71
CA PRO A 36 4.34 -13.00 -7.18
C PRO A 36 3.52 -11.81 -7.68
N ARG A 37 2.75 -11.16 -6.80
CA ARG A 37 1.94 -9.98 -7.13
C ARG A 37 2.77 -8.70 -7.26
N VAL A 38 3.99 -8.68 -6.73
CA VAL A 38 4.91 -7.54 -6.82
C VAL A 38 6.06 -7.91 -7.73
N SER A 39 6.17 -7.23 -8.88
CA SER A 39 7.30 -7.43 -9.78
C SER A 39 8.59 -6.82 -9.20
N ALA A 40 9.75 -7.21 -9.74
CA ALA A 40 11.01 -6.57 -9.36
C ALA A 40 11.02 -5.06 -9.69
N ALA A 41 10.40 -4.66 -10.81
CA ALA A 41 10.27 -3.25 -11.17
C ALA A 41 9.40 -2.49 -10.16
N SER A 42 8.29 -3.09 -9.72
CA SER A 42 7.41 -2.56 -8.67
C SER A 42 8.13 -2.37 -7.34
N ARG A 43 8.88 -3.38 -6.90
CA ARG A 43 9.71 -3.29 -5.68
C ARG A 43 10.78 -2.19 -5.80
N SER A 44 11.43 -2.07 -6.95
CA SER A 44 12.40 -0.99 -7.20
C SER A 44 11.74 0.40 -7.18
N ALA A 45 10.53 0.53 -7.73
CA ALA A 45 9.77 1.78 -7.67
C ALA A 45 9.41 2.18 -6.22
N TRP A 46 9.07 1.21 -5.36
CA TRP A 46 8.83 1.43 -3.94
C TRP A 46 10.09 1.89 -3.21
N SER A 47 11.21 1.22 -3.45
CA SER A 47 12.51 1.60 -2.90
C SER A 47 12.91 3.02 -3.34
N ALA A 48 12.74 3.35 -4.63
CA ALA A 48 13.01 4.69 -5.14
C ALA A 48 12.06 5.77 -4.60
N ALA A 49 10.79 5.43 -4.35
CA ALA A 49 9.83 6.33 -3.71
C ALA A 49 10.24 6.63 -2.26
N LEU A 50 10.69 5.60 -1.53
CA LEU A 50 11.14 5.70 -0.15
C LEU A 50 12.44 6.52 0.00
N SER A 51 13.38 6.40 -0.94
CA SER A 51 14.64 7.16 -0.90
C SER A 51 14.49 8.66 -1.16
N LYS A 52 13.36 9.12 -1.69
CA LYS A 52 13.12 10.56 -1.96
C LYS A 52 12.83 11.31 -0.65
N ALA A 53 12.87 12.65 -0.71
CA ALA A 53 12.38 13.47 0.40
C ALA A 53 10.87 13.21 0.63
N ALA A 54 10.49 13.09 1.90
CA ALA A 54 9.11 12.78 2.27
C ALA A 54 8.15 13.91 1.83
N GLY A 55 7.13 13.53 1.06
CA GLY A 55 6.04 14.42 0.66
C GLY A 55 4.81 14.33 1.55
N ALA A 56 3.79 15.10 1.22
CA ALA A 56 2.44 14.90 1.75
C ALA A 56 1.79 13.67 1.13
N LEU A 57 1.01 12.94 1.92
CA LEU A 57 0.19 11.82 1.44
C LEU A 57 -1.12 12.36 0.84
N PRO A 58 -1.43 12.13 -0.45
CA PRO A 58 -2.74 12.48 -0.98
C PRO A 58 -3.83 11.67 -0.25
N ALA A 59 -4.87 12.36 0.22
CA ALA A 59 -5.93 11.75 1.04
C ALA A 59 -6.63 10.56 0.34
N GLU A 60 -6.72 10.61 -0.99
CA GLU A 60 -7.34 9.55 -1.79
C GLU A 60 -6.49 8.28 -1.91
N THR A 61 -5.16 8.35 -1.76
CA THR A 61 -4.27 7.21 -2.03
C THR A 61 -4.58 6.03 -1.10
N LEU A 62 -4.72 6.27 0.22
CA LEU A 62 -5.12 5.21 1.15
C LEU A 62 -6.54 4.71 0.90
N LEU A 63 -7.46 5.58 0.47
CA LEU A 63 -8.83 5.19 0.15
C LEU A 63 -8.88 4.28 -1.07
N ARG A 64 -8.11 4.57 -2.12
CA ARG A 64 -7.98 3.71 -3.30
C ARG A 64 -7.43 2.34 -2.91
N LEU A 65 -6.40 2.31 -2.07
CA LEU A 65 -5.82 1.07 -1.55
C LEU A 65 -6.84 0.24 -0.76
N GLU A 66 -7.64 0.87 0.10
CA GLU A 66 -8.70 0.20 0.85
C GLU A 66 -9.81 -0.36 -0.06
N MET A 67 -10.15 0.37 -1.14
CA MET A 67 -11.06 -0.12 -2.16
C MET A 67 -10.49 -1.31 -2.92
N ALA A 68 -9.22 -1.24 -3.35
CA ALA A 68 -8.52 -2.29 -4.07
C ALA A 68 -8.44 -3.59 -3.24
N ALA A 69 -8.20 -3.46 -1.93
CA ALA A 69 -8.14 -4.58 -1.00
C ALA A 69 -9.52 -5.04 -0.50
N GLU A 70 -10.59 -4.29 -0.80
CA GLU A 70 -11.95 -4.51 -0.28
C GLU A 70 -11.99 -4.62 1.25
N VAL A 71 -11.22 -3.79 1.94
CA VAL A 71 -11.18 -3.72 3.41
C VAL A 71 -12.07 -2.59 3.93
N PRO A 72 -12.52 -2.65 5.20
CA PRO A 72 -13.23 -1.55 5.84
C PRO A 72 -12.38 -0.28 5.89
N THR A 73 -13.01 0.86 5.59
CA THR A 73 -12.41 2.19 5.78
C THR A 73 -12.78 2.71 7.16
N PRO A 74 -11.86 3.37 7.89
CA PRO A 74 -12.17 4.01 9.17
C PRO A 74 -13.38 4.94 9.09
N ALA A 75 -14.18 5.00 10.15
CA ALA A 75 -15.45 5.74 10.15
C ALA A 75 -15.29 7.22 9.79
N GLU A 76 -14.20 7.85 10.24
CA GLU A 76 -13.81 9.23 9.95
C GLU A 76 -13.53 9.51 8.47
N HIS A 77 -13.32 8.46 7.66
CA HIS A 77 -13.00 8.58 6.23
C HIS A 77 -14.08 8.00 5.29
N LEU A 78 -15.23 7.58 5.84
CA LEU A 78 -16.28 6.93 5.07
C LEU A 78 -16.94 7.88 4.05
N SER A 79 -17.08 9.15 4.41
CA SER A 79 -17.66 10.16 3.51
C SER A 79 -16.75 10.42 2.31
N GLU A 80 -15.45 10.54 2.54
CA GLU A 80 -14.41 10.72 1.53
C GLU A 80 -14.34 9.49 0.62
N ARG A 81 -14.43 8.27 1.19
CA ARG A 81 -14.48 7.02 0.41
C ARG A 81 -15.65 7.04 -0.57
N ARG A 82 -16.85 7.37 -0.09
CA ARG A 82 -18.07 7.41 -0.93
C ARG A 82 -17.95 8.46 -2.02
N MET A 83 -17.46 9.65 -1.69
CA MET A 83 -17.22 10.72 -2.66
C MET A 83 -16.24 10.25 -3.75
N LEU A 84 -15.12 9.63 -3.36
CA LEU A 84 -14.14 9.10 -4.30
C LEU A 84 -14.74 8.01 -5.20
N GLN A 85 -15.56 7.09 -4.66
CA GLN A 85 -16.23 6.09 -5.50
C GLN A 85 -17.11 6.74 -6.57
N LEU A 86 -17.90 7.75 -6.21
CA LEU A 86 -18.73 8.49 -7.17
C LEU A 86 -17.88 9.19 -8.23
N GLN A 87 -16.75 9.79 -7.84
CA GLN A 87 -15.81 10.41 -8.78
C GLN A 87 -15.17 9.40 -9.73
N LEU A 88 -14.88 8.18 -9.27
CA LEU A 88 -14.32 7.14 -10.15
C LEU A 88 -15.35 6.65 -11.17
N LEU A 89 -16.63 6.60 -10.81
CA LEU A 89 -17.71 6.24 -11.75
C LEU A 89 -17.85 7.22 -12.93
N THR A 90 -17.44 8.48 -12.75
CA THR A 90 -17.46 9.48 -13.85
C THR A 90 -16.24 9.40 -14.76
N ARG A 91 -15.17 8.70 -14.35
CA ARG A 91 -13.92 8.55 -15.10
C ARG A 91 -13.89 7.23 -15.88
N ARG A 92 -14.67 7.17 -16.97
CA ARG A 92 -14.88 5.95 -17.79
C ARG A 92 -13.61 5.26 -18.32
N HIS A 93 -12.48 5.96 -18.43
CA HIS A 93 -11.21 5.44 -18.96
C HIS A 93 -10.08 5.41 -17.93
N ALA A 94 -10.35 5.73 -16.66
CA ALA A 94 -9.32 5.68 -15.62
C ALA A 94 -9.12 4.24 -15.13
N ALA A 95 -7.86 3.90 -14.85
CA ALA A 95 -7.51 2.62 -14.24
C ALA A 95 -8.16 2.47 -12.86
N ALA A 96 -8.73 1.29 -12.62
CA ALA A 96 -9.39 0.97 -11.37
C ALA A 96 -8.37 0.93 -10.20
N PRO A 97 -8.82 1.14 -8.95
CA PRO A 97 -7.95 0.98 -7.78
C PRO A 97 -7.25 -0.39 -7.73
N SER A 98 -7.92 -1.45 -8.17
CA SER A 98 -7.34 -2.81 -8.27
C SER A 98 -6.22 -2.95 -9.30
N GLU A 99 -6.11 -2.02 -10.25
CA GLU A 99 -5.08 -2.02 -11.30
C GLU A 99 -3.88 -1.12 -10.95
N THR A 100 -4.08 -0.19 -10.00
CA THR A 100 -3.11 0.87 -9.68
C THR A 100 -2.56 0.77 -8.25
N TRP A 101 -2.92 -0.31 -7.53
CA TRP A 101 -2.57 -0.44 -6.12
C TRP A 101 -1.06 -0.46 -5.87
N VAL A 102 -0.26 -0.94 -6.83
CA VAL A 102 1.20 -0.98 -6.71
C VAL A 102 1.77 0.44 -6.72
N GLU A 103 1.27 1.27 -7.62
CA GLU A 103 1.61 2.69 -7.74
C GLU A 103 1.11 3.47 -6.51
N ASP A 104 -0.11 3.17 -6.05
CA ASP A 104 -0.67 3.78 -4.85
C ASP A 104 0.16 3.46 -3.59
N VAL A 105 0.66 2.22 -3.45
CA VAL A 105 1.61 1.86 -2.37
C VAL A 105 2.90 2.68 -2.48
N ALA A 106 3.44 2.86 -3.70
CA ALA A 106 4.61 3.72 -3.91
C ALA A 106 4.34 5.17 -3.46
N GLY A 107 3.14 5.67 -3.74
CA GLY A 107 2.68 6.99 -3.29
C GLY A 107 2.65 7.12 -1.76
N VAL A 108 2.19 6.08 -1.04
CA VAL A 108 2.25 6.06 0.43
C VAL A 108 3.70 6.06 0.93
N LEU A 109 4.57 5.21 0.38
CA LEU A 109 5.97 5.14 0.79
C LEU A 109 6.77 6.43 0.48
N ALA A 110 6.36 7.19 -0.54
CA ALA A 110 6.92 8.51 -0.82
C ALA A 110 6.54 9.57 0.24
N SER A 111 5.48 9.35 1.00
CA SER A 111 5.03 10.29 2.02
C SER A 111 5.79 10.15 3.34
N GLY A 112 5.65 11.15 4.22
CA GLY A 112 6.13 11.07 5.60
C GLY A 112 5.45 9.94 6.37
N PHE A 113 6.19 9.29 7.27
CA PHE A 113 5.62 8.23 8.09
C PHE A 113 4.56 8.78 9.04
N ASP A 114 3.40 8.12 9.04
CA ASP A 114 2.32 8.36 10.00
C ASP A 114 1.82 7.00 10.51
N ALA A 115 1.67 6.88 11.83
CA ALA A 115 1.32 5.62 12.47
C ALA A 115 -0.10 5.14 12.09
N SER A 116 -1.04 6.06 11.84
CA SER A 116 -2.39 5.70 11.39
C SER A 116 -2.36 5.18 9.95
N ALA A 117 -1.67 5.90 9.06
CA ALA A 117 -1.45 5.50 7.68
C ALA A 117 -0.75 4.14 7.58
N ALA A 118 0.27 3.88 8.41
CA ALA A 118 0.97 2.60 8.46
C ALA A 118 0.06 1.42 8.83
N ARG A 119 -0.81 1.58 9.85
CA ARG A 119 -1.79 0.53 10.23
C ARG A 119 -2.79 0.26 9.12
N ARG A 120 -3.25 1.30 8.43
CA ARG A 120 -4.16 1.18 7.28
C ARG A 120 -3.49 0.47 6.11
N LEU A 121 -2.28 0.90 5.74
CA LEU A 121 -1.47 0.27 4.69
C LEU A 121 -1.17 -1.20 5.00
N GLN A 122 -0.79 -1.53 6.24
CA GLN A 122 -0.53 -2.91 6.66
C GLN A 122 -1.78 -3.79 6.49
N THR A 123 -2.97 -3.28 6.83
CA THR A 123 -4.24 -3.99 6.66
C THR A 123 -4.53 -4.28 5.19
N VAL A 124 -4.36 -3.28 4.32
CA VAL A 124 -4.50 -3.41 2.87
C VAL A 124 -3.53 -4.45 2.33
N MET A 125 -2.23 -4.31 2.64
CA MET A 125 -1.16 -5.14 2.09
C MET A 125 -1.30 -6.61 2.50
N LYS A 126 -1.80 -6.89 3.71
CA LYS A 126 -2.12 -8.25 4.16
C LYS A 126 -3.12 -8.96 3.24
N VAL A 127 -4.02 -8.21 2.60
CA VAL A 127 -4.99 -8.75 1.64
C VAL A 127 -4.38 -8.78 0.23
N LEU A 128 -3.83 -7.67 -0.26
CA LEU A 128 -3.34 -7.56 -1.63
C LEU A 128 -2.23 -8.56 -1.96
N LEU A 129 -1.32 -8.84 -1.01
CA LEU A 129 -0.25 -9.83 -1.21
C LEU A 129 -0.74 -11.29 -1.21
N LYS A 130 -1.97 -11.55 -0.77
CA LYS A 130 -2.56 -12.90 -0.73
C LYS A 130 -3.50 -13.21 -1.88
N ARG A 131 -3.97 -12.18 -2.59
CA ARG A 131 -4.92 -12.34 -3.70
C ARG A 131 -4.30 -13.12 -4.83
#